data_AF-A0A392N6J5-F1
#
_entry.id   AF-A0A392N6J5-F1
#
_cell.length_a   1.000
_cell.length_b   1.000
_cell.length_c   1.000
_cell.angle_alpha   90.00
_cell.angle_beta   90.00
_cell.angle_gamma   90.00
#
_symmetry.space_group_name_H-M   'P 1'
#
loop_
_entity.id
_entity.type
_entity.pdbx_description
1 polymer ?
#
loop_
_entity_poly.entity_id
_entity_poly.type
_entity_poly.pdbx_seq_one_letter_code
_entity_poly.pdbx_strand_id
1 'polypeptide(L)'
;MPVEKVRESFVKFNAAFAEECRKQSSWVVTDPKLRDEIKGAIGSKLLAKYGGFYEMNRVGLESVIRYEPENVEGYLCNILYGVGDSGSVSSHSSSSAASSSRGNSRR
;
A
#
# COMPACT_ATOMS: atom_id res chain seq x y z
N MET A 1 25.64 1.72 -20.19
CA MET A 1 24.87 3.00 -20.08
C MET A 1 25.73 3.96 -19.26
N PRO A 2 25.86 5.26 -19.59
CA PRO A 2 26.63 6.20 -18.77
C PRO A 2 26.10 6.28 -17.34
N VAL A 3 26.98 6.44 -16.35
CA VAL A 3 26.62 6.41 -14.91
C VAL A 3 25.53 7.41 -14.55
N GLU A 4 25.54 8.61 -15.13
CA GLU A 4 24.49 9.62 -14.90
C GLU A 4 23.12 9.16 -15.41
N LYS A 5 23.08 8.48 -16.56
CA LYS A 5 21.82 7.96 -17.13
C LYS A 5 21.30 6.76 -16.32
N VAL A 6 22.20 5.96 -15.75
CA VAL A 6 21.84 4.88 -14.81
C VAL A 6 21.26 5.49 -13.54
N ARG A 7 21.91 6.51 -12.99
CA ARG A 7 21.46 7.25 -11.81
C ARG A 7 20.07 7.85 -12.01
N GLU A 8 19.84 8.54 -13.13
CA GLU A 8 18.52 9.05 -13.51
C GLU A 8 17.48 7.94 -13.63
N SER A 9 17.86 6.76 -14.13
CA SER A 9 16.96 5.63 -14.25
C SER A 9 16.52 5.10 -12.88
N PHE A 10 17.44 5.02 -11.91
CA PHE A 10 17.11 4.68 -10.52
C PHE A 10 16.20 5.73 -9.88
N VAL A 11 16.48 7.03 -10.07
CA VAL A 11 15.61 8.10 -9.54
C VAL A 11 14.20 8.01 -10.11
N LYS A 12 14.06 7.84 -11.43
CA LYS A 12 12.76 7.68 -12.11
C LYS A 12 12.03 6.44 -11.63
N PHE A 13 12.74 5.32 -11.51
CA PHE A 13 12.19 4.07 -10.99
C PHE A 13 11.65 4.26 -9.57
N ASN A 14 12.45 4.84 -8.67
CA ASN A 14 12.06 5.07 -7.28
C ASN A 14 10.78 5.91 -7.18
N ALA A 15 10.68 6.99 -7.96
CA ALA A 15 9.51 7.86 -7.95
C ALA A 15 8.27 7.13 -8.47
N ALA A 16 8.37 6.48 -9.63
CA ALA A 16 7.25 5.77 -10.25
C ALA A 16 6.77 4.59 -9.40
N PHE A 17 7.69 3.82 -8.81
CA PHE A 17 7.35 2.70 -7.94
C PHE A 17 6.63 3.17 -6.67
N ALA A 18 7.15 4.22 -6.01
CA ALA A 18 6.53 4.78 -4.81
C ALA A 18 5.12 5.33 -5.08
N GLU A 19 4.94 6.02 -6.20
CA GLU A 19 3.65 6.57 -6.63
C GLU A 19 2.63 5.45 -6.86
N GLU A 20 2.99 4.41 -7.60
CA GLU A 20 2.04 3.33 -7.90
C GLU A 20 1.75 2.43 -6.70
N CYS A 21 2.73 2.17 -5.82
CA CYS A 21 2.44 1.51 -4.55
C CYS A 21 1.44 2.32 -3.71
N ARG A 22 1.58 3.66 -3.66
CA ARG A 22 0.64 4.53 -2.93
C ARG A 22 -0.75 4.54 -3.56
N LYS A 23 -0.84 4.59 -4.89
CA LYS A 23 -2.13 4.56 -5.57
C LYS A 23 -2.85 3.23 -5.34
N GLN A 24 -2.12 2.13 -5.47
CA GLN A 24 -2.66 0.77 -5.34
C GLN A 24 -2.95 0.36 -3.88
N SER A 25 -2.46 1.09 -2.87
CA SER A 25 -2.84 0.83 -1.47
C SER A 25 -4.31 1.15 -1.18
N SER A 26 -4.89 2.08 -1.93
CA SER A 26 -6.31 2.43 -1.85
C SER A 26 -7.24 1.42 -2.51
N TRP A 27 -6.71 0.56 -3.39
CA TRP A 27 -7.51 -0.43 -4.10
C TRP A 27 -7.83 -1.61 -3.18
N VAL A 28 -8.96 -2.26 -3.42
CA VAL A 28 -9.41 -3.43 -2.66
C VAL A 28 -9.53 -4.61 -3.59
N VAL A 29 -8.82 -5.69 -3.28
CA VAL A 29 -9.11 -7.02 -3.81
C VAL A 29 -9.61 -7.88 -2.66
N THR A 30 -10.89 -8.22 -2.73
CA THR A 30 -11.62 -8.92 -1.66
C THR A 30 -11.24 -10.39 -1.55
N ASP A 31 -10.97 -11.04 -2.67
CA ASP A 31 -10.49 -12.43 -2.69
C ASP A 31 -9.01 -12.48 -2.28
N PRO A 32 -8.67 -13.15 -1.16
CA PRO A 32 -7.30 -13.21 -0.67
C PRO A 32 -6.37 -13.98 -1.61
N LYS A 33 -6.84 -15.03 -2.28
CA LYS A 33 -6.02 -15.81 -3.22
C LYS A 33 -5.72 -14.99 -4.46
N LEU A 34 -6.74 -14.33 -5.03
CA LEU A 34 -6.55 -13.45 -6.18
C LEU A 34 -5.60 -12.30 -5.85
N ARG A 35 -5.71 -11.72 -4.64
CA ARG A 35 -4.79 -10.68 -4.18
C ARG A 35 -3.35 -11.17 -4.13
N ASP A 36 -3.12 -12.36 -3.59
CA ASP A 36 -1.77 -12.94 -3.50
C ASP A 36 -1.22 -13.32 -4.88
N GLU A 37 -2.05 -13.83 -5.79
CA GLU A 37 -1.70 -14.07 -7.19
C GLU A 37 -1.31 -12.77 -7.91
N ILE A 38 -2.07 -11.68 -7.73
CA ILE A 38 -1.74 -10.37 -8.30
C ILE A 38 -0.39 -9.87 -7.76
N LYS A 39 -0.17 -9.93 -6.44
CA LYS A 39 1.11 -9.54 -5.84
C LYS A 39 2.27 -10.37 -6.36
N GLY A 40 2.11 -11.69 -6.43
CA GLY A 40 3.12 -12.60 -6.98
C GLY A 40 3.43 -12.29 -8.45
N ALA A 41 2.40 -12.02 -9.26
CA ALA A 41 2.58 -11.65 -10.66
C ALA A 41 3.29 -10.30 -10.83
N ILE A 42 2.99 -9.31 -9.98
CA ILE A 42 3.69 -8.01 -9.97
C ILE A 42 5.15 -8.19 -9.55
N GLY A 43 5.40 -8.87 -8.43
CA GLY A 43 6.73 -9.15 -7.90
C GLY A 43 7.61 -9.86 -8.93
N SER A 44 7.11 -10.96 -9.51
CA SER A 44 7.82 -11.72 -10.54
C SER A 44 8.15 -10.87 -11.77
N LYS A 45 7.19 -10.11 -12.31
CA LYS A 45 7.43 -9.24 -13.48
C LYS A 45 8.41 -8.12 -13.18
N LEU A 46 8.34 -7.54 -11.97
CA LEU A 46 9.22 -6.45 -11.57
C LEU A 46 10.63 -6.98 -11.38
N LEU A 47 10.82 -8.06 -10.62
CA LEU A 47 12.12 -8.67 -10.36
C LEU A 47 12.82 -9.14 -11.64
N ALA A 48 12.07 -9.72 -12.58
CA ALA A 48 12.63 -10.17 -13.86
C ALA A 48 13.32 -9.05 -14.65
N LYS A 49 12.86 -7.79 -14.53
CA LYS A 49 13.46 -6.64 -15.23
C LYS A 49 14.36 -5.80 -14.32
N TYR A 50 13.86 -5.46 -13.14
CA TYR A 50 14.56 -4.61 -12.18
C TYR A 50 15.76 -5.33 -11.55
N GLY A 51 15.65 -6.62 -11.24
CA GLY A 51 16.73 -7.38 -10.61
C GLY A 51 17.99 -7.42 -11.48
N GLY A 52 17.85 -7.71 -12.78
CA GLY A 52 18.99 -7.70 -13.70
C GLY A 52 19.58 -6.29 -13.90
N PHE A 53 18.73 -5.26 -13.93
CA PHE A 53 19.20 -3.88 -13.98
C PHE A 53 19.94 -3.47 -12.71
N TYR A 54 19.41 -3.84 -11.54
CA TYR A 54 19.99 -3.55 -10.23
C TYR A 54 21.36 -4.20 -10.08
N GLU A 55 21.47 -5.51 -10.31
CA GLU A 55 22.72 -6.24 -10.12
C GLU A 55 23.85 -5.70 -10.99
N MET A 56 23.54 -5.34 -12.24
CA MET A 56 24.52 -4.85 -13.20
C MET A 56 24.97 -3.40 -12.94
N ASN A 57 24.21 -2.63 -12.16
CA ASN A 57 24.42 -1.17 -12.06
C ASN A 57 24.47 -0.62 -10.63
N ARG A 58 24.32 -1.45 -9.59
CA ARG A 58 24.25 -1.00 -8.20
C ARG A 58 25.54 -0.39 -7.65
N VAL A 59 26.68 -0.88 -8.13
CA VAL A 59 28.00 -0.51 -7.59
C VAL A 59 28.31 0.96 -7.84
N GLY A 60 28.55 1.71 -6.76
CA GLY A 60 28.83 3.15 -6.80
C GLY A 60 27.59 4.04 -6.93
N LEU A 61 26.38 3.47 -6.90
CA LEU A 61 25.10 4.18 -6.93
C LEU A 61 24.20 3.84 -5.75
N GLU A 62 24.75 3.24 -4.69
CA GLU A 62 24.03 2.76 -3.51
C GLU A 62 23.21 3.89 -2.86
N SER A 63 23.72 5.12 -2.88
CA SER A 63 23.03 6.32 -2.35
C SER A 63 21.72 6.68 -3.07
N VAL A 64 21.52 6.18 -4.31
CA VAL A 64 20.36 6.49 -5.15
C VAL A 64 19.36 5.34 -5.19
N ILE A 65 19.77 4.15 -4.77
CA ILE A 65 18.92 2.97 -4.73
C ILE A 65 18.08 3.03 -3.45
N ARG A 66 16.76 3.11 -3.60
CA ARG A 66 15.82 3.08 -2.45
C ARG A 66 15.14 1.73 -2.27
N TYR A 67 15.06 0.94 -3.33
CA TYR A 67 14.33 -0.31 -3.36
C TYR A 67 15.27 -1.44 -3.76
N GLU A 68 15.64 -2.28 -2.81
CA GLU A 68 16.35 -3.52 -3.11
C GLU A 68 15.36 -4.55 -3.66
N PRO A 69 15.75 -5.35 -4.67
CA PRO A 69 14.91 -6.41 -5.21
C PRO A 69 14.31 -7.30 -4.11
N GLU A 70 15.08 -7.65 -3.09
CA GLU A 70 14.69 -8.49 -1.97
C GLU A 70 13.57 -7.86 -1.12
N ASN A 71 13.52 -6.53 -1.06
CA ASN A 71 12.54 -5.77 -0.28
C ASN A 71 11.29 -5.39 -1.09
N VAL A 72 11.30 -5.56 -2.42
CA VAL A 72 10.16 -5.24 -3.31
C VAL A 72 8.88 -5.93 -2.85
N GLU A 73 8.96 -7.22 -2.51
CA GLU A 73 7.80 -8.00 -2.06
C GLU A 73 7.19 -7.43 -0.77
N GLY A 74 8.03 -6.92 0.13
CA GLY A 74 7.59 -6.24 1.35
C GLY A 74 6.77 -4.98 1.08
N TYR A 75 7.10 -4.19 0.05
CA TYR A 75 6.30 -3.03 -0.35
C TYR A 75 4.97 -3.42 -1.00
N LEU A 76 4.94 -4.56 -1.71
CA LEU A 76 3.71 -5.11 -2.28
C LEU A 76 2.78 -5.72 -1.21
N CYS A 77 3.27 -5.97 0.01
CA CYS A 77 2.42 -6.42 1.12
C CYS A 77 1.40 -5.37 1.57
N ASN A 78 1.53 -4.09 1.22
CA ASN A 78 0.59 -3.05 1.62
C ASN A 78 -0.39 -2.62 0.51
N ILE A 79 -0.25 -3.16 -0.71
CA ILE A 79 -1.17 -2.86 -1.81
C ILE A 79 -2.41 -3.76 -1.78
N LEU A 80 -3.55 -3.25 -2.28
CA LEU A 80 -4.79 -4.00 -2.49
C LEU A 80 -5.59 -4.38 -1.22
N TYR A 81 -5.23 -3.82 -0.06
CA TYR A 81 -5.97 -4.00 1.20
C TYR A 81 -7.06 -2.95 1.44
N GLY A 82 -7.05 -1.86 0.67
CA GLY A 82 -7.95 -0.73 0.90
C GLY A 82 -7.75 -0.07 2.25
N VAL A 83 -6.51 0.20 2.63
CA VAL A 83 -6.25 1.15 3.71
C VAL A 83 -6.66 2.52 3.17
N GLY A 84 -7.95 2.82 3.29
CA GLY A 84 -8.46 4.17 3.09
C GLY A 84 -7.74 5.07 4.07
N ASP A 85 -7.36 6.27 3.62
CA ASP A 85 -7.01 7.36 4.50
C ASP A 85 -8.08 7.41 5.59
N SER A 86 -7.70 7.02 6.82
CA SER A 86 -8.64 6.79 7.92
C SER A 86 -9.05 8.15 8.47
N GLY A 87 -9.83 8.90 7.68
CA GLY A 87 -10.55 10.08 8.11
C GLY A 87 -11.59 9.64 9.12
N SER A 88 -11.37 9.99 10.40
CA SER A 88 -12.21 9.60 11.52
C SER A 88 -13.68 9.93 11.28
N VAL A 89 -14.52 8.89 11.17
CA VAL A 89 -15.97 9.06 11.28
C VAL A 89 -16.33 9.14 12.76
N SER A 90 -16.81 10.31 13.19
CA SER A 90 -17.26 10.54 14.55
C SER A 90 -18.60 9.84 14.77
N SER A 91 -18.64 8.80 15.59
CA SER A 91 -19.89 8.11 15.95
C SER A 91 -20.68 8.94 16.95
N HIS A 92 -21.80 9.54 16.51
CA HIS A 92 -22.77 10.12 17.43
C HIS A 92 -23.64 9.00 18.04
N SER A 93 -23.50 8.76 19.34
CA SER A 93 -24.36 7.81 20.05
C SER A 93 -25.70 8.49 20.36
N SER A 94 -26.79 8.05 19.74
CA SER A 94 -28.15 8.42 20.14
C SER A 94 -28.61 7.54 21.30
N SER A 95 -28.78 8.14 22.49
CA SER A 95 -29.32 7.47 23.67
C SER A 95 -30.86 7.57 23.71
N SER A 96 -31.53 6.42 23.57
CA SER A 96 -32.96 6.28 23.77
C SER A 96 -33.25 5.99 25.25
N ALA A 97 -33.79 6.95 25.99
CA ALA A 97 -34.28 6.71 27.36
C ALA A 97 -35.78 6.38 27.33
N ALA A 98 -36.10 5.13 27.65
CA ALA A 98 -37.46 4.68 27.92
C ALA A 98 -37.65 4.45 29.44
N SER A 99 -38.68 5.05 30.03
CA SER A 99 -39.23 4.67 31.35
C SER A 99 -40.69 5.17 31.42
N SER A 100 -41.65 4.26 31.24
CA SER A 100 -42.34 3.44 32.25
C SER A 100 -43.44 4.19 33.03
N SER A 101 -44.67 3.88 32.62
CA SER A 101 -45.95 4.27 33.20
C SER A 101 -46.17 3.68 34.61
N ARG A 102 -46.52 4.50 35.61
CA ARG A 102 -47.19 4.06 36.84
C ARG A 102 -48.21 5.09 37.34
N GLY A 103 -49.36 4.56 37.76
CA GLY A 103 -50.66 5.24 37.85
C GLY A 103 -50.81 6.24 38.98
N ASN A 104 -51.71 7.19 38.74
CA ASN A 104 -52.12 8.22 39.68
C ASN A 104 -53.39 7.74 40.41
N SER A 105 -53.30 7.48 41.71
CA SER A 105 -54.46 7.18 42.55
C SER A 105 -54.81 8.38 43.42
N ARG A 106 -56.04 8.82 43.27
CA ARG A 106 -56.68 9.96 43.95
C ARG A 106 -56.77 9.73 45.46
N ARG A 107 -56.41 10.74 46.26
CA ARG A 107 -57.11 11.08 47.51
C ARG A 107 -56.75 12.49 47.95
#